data_AF-A0A452TZG5-F1
#
_entry.id   AF-A0A452TZG5-F1
#
_cell.length_a   1.000
_cell.length_b   1.000
_cell.length_c   1.000
_cell.angle_alpha   90.00
_cell.angle_beta   90.00
_cell.angle_gamma   90.00
#
_symmetry.space_group_name_H-M   'P 1'
#
loop_
_entity.id
_entity.type
_entity.pdbx_description
1 polymer ?
#
loop_
_entity_poly.entity_id
_entity_poly.type
_entity_poly.pdbx_seq_one_letter_code
_entity_poly.pdbx_strand_id
1 'polypeptide(L)'
;MMRYVAGTLQPSLRVPVPPPNHSVSLWMSLCSLSNYNVHMGSDQLGDKRSQKIRATRSFRHPGYSTQTHVNDLMLVKLSRRARLSSSVRKVNLPSRCEPPGTTCTVSGWGTTTSPDVTFPSELMCTDVKLISSQDCKKVYKDLLGKSMLCAGIPNSKTNACNGDSGGPLMCKGTLQGLVSWGTFPCGQPNDPGVYTQVCKYVKWINETMRKHR
;
A
#
# COMPACT_ATOMS: atom_id res chain seq x y z
N MET A 1 14.90 0.38 17.64
CA MET A 1 13.62 -0.34 17.48
C MET A 1 13.10 -0.12 16.06
N MET A 2 13.53 -0.94 15.10
CA MET A 2 12.94 -0.97 13.75
C MET A 2 12.99 -2.41 13.27
N ARG A 3 12.04 -3.18 13.77
CA ARG A 3 11.80 -4.54 13.33
C ARG A 3 10.58 -4.62 12.41
N TYR A 4 9.90 -3.51 12.12
CA TYR A 4 8.66 -3.47 11.36
C TYR A 4 8.73 -2.46 10.22
N VAL A 5 8.19 -2.84 9.07
CA VAL A 5 8.06 -1.98 7.88
C VAL A 5 6.57 -1.94 7.52
N ALA A 6 6.07 -0.72 7.29
CA ALA A 6 4.81 -0.46 6.61
C ALA A 6 5.18 0.22 5.28
N GLY A 7 5.02 -0.48 4.15
CA GLY A 7 5.36 0.06 2.82
C GLY A 7 6.13 -0.92 1.93
N THR A 8 5.67 -1.01 0.68
CA THR A 8 6.27 -1.65 -0.53
C THR A 8 7.18 -2.83 -0.28
N LEU A 9 6.59 -4.03 -0.33
CA LEU A 9 7.30 -5.28 -0.38
C LEU A 9 7.52 -5.63 -1.86
N GLN A 10 8.79 -5.67 -2.29
CA GLN A 10 9.15 -6.17 -3.60
C GLN A 10 8.76 -7.65 -3.72
N PRO A 11 7.96 -8.05 -4.73
CA PRO A 11 8.03 -9.41 -5.22
C PRO A 11 9.33 -9.55 -6.00
N SER A 12 10.20 -10.45 -5.57
CA SER A 12 11.17 -11.08 -6.48
C SER A 12 10.49 -12.13 -7.37
N LEU A 13 9.16 -12.22 -7.32
CA LEU A 13 8.35 -13.18 -8.06
C LEU A 13 7.47 -12.42 -9.03
N ARG A 14 7.70 -12.63 -10.33
CA ARG A 14 6.68 -12.41 -11.36
C ARG A 14 5.53 -13.35 -11.01
N VAL A 15 4.53 -12.86 -10.27
CA VAL A 15 3.31 -13.63 -10.02
C VAL A 15 2.47 -13.54 -11.30
N PRO A 16 2.02 -14.65 -11.89
CA PRO A 16 1.20 -14.62 -13.10
C PRO A 16 -0.08 -13.80 -12.87
N VAL A 17 -0.43 -12.99 -13.87
CA VAL A 17 -1.64 -12.17 -13.89
C VAL A 17 -2.86 -13.12 -13.91
N PRO A 18 -3.78 -13.04 -12.93
CA PRO A 18 -5.00 -13.83 -12.94
C PRO A 18 -6.00 -13.31 -14.00
N PRO A 19 -6.97 -14.15 -14.43
CA PRO A 19 -7.98 -13.79 -15.42
C PRO A 19 -8.82 -12.57 -15.02
N PRO A 20 -9.45 -11.88 -15.99
CA PRO A 20 -9.95 -10.50 -15.90
C PRO A 20 -11.03 -10.19 -14.84
N ASN A 21 -11.50 -11.19 -14.08
CA ASN A 21 -12.57 -11.03 -13.09
C ASN A 21 -12.09 -11.04 -11.63
N HIS A 22 -10.79 -11.11 -11.34
CA HIS A 22 -10.30 -11.13 -9.95
C HIS A 22 -9.01 -10.30 -9.79
N SER A 23 -9.12 -9.12 -9.18
CA SER A 23 -7.98 -8.36 -8.69
C SER A 23 -7.36 -9.07 -7.48
N VAL A 24 -6.46 -10.02 -7.70
CA VAL A 24 -5.65 -10.61 -6.62
C VAL A 24 -4.67 -9.54 -6.14
N SER A 25 -4.95 -8.91 -5.02
CA SER A 25 -4.05 -7.92 -4.44
C SER A 25 -2.70 -8.57 -4.12
N LEU A 26 -1.59 -7.91 -4.46
CA LEU A 26 -0.22 -8.40 -4.20
C LEU A 26 0.00 -8.77 -2.72
N TRP A 27 -0.76 -8.13 -1.81
CA TRP A 27 -0.84 -8.45 -0.39
C TRP A 27 -1.35 -9.86 -0.08
N MET A 28 -2.33 -10.38 -0.82
CA MET A 28 -2.82 -11.75 -0.64
C MET A 28 -1.72 -12.77 -0.97
N SER A 29 -0.94 -12.52 -2.02
CA SER A 29 0.22 -13.35 -2.40
C SER A 29 1.34 -13.28 -1.35
N LEU A 30 1.64 -12.10 -0.82
CA LEU A 30 2.63 -11.91 0.26
C LEU A 30 2.20 -12.57 1.58
N CYS A 31 0.90 -12.68 1.85
CA CYS A 31 0.39 -13.37 3.04
C CYS A 31 0.59 -14.89 2.99
N SER A 32 0.76 -15.46 1.78
CA SER A 32 1.03 -16.89 1.58
C SER A 32 2.54 -17.21 1.51
N LEU A 33 3.39 -16.18 1.44
CA LEU A 33 4.84 -16.35 1.41
C LEU A 33 5.39 -16.47 2.85
N SER A 34 5.88 -17.67 3.18
CA SER A 34 6.56 -17.95 4.46
C SER A 34 7.92 -17.24 4.58
N ASN A 35 8.52 -16.82 3.46
CA ASN A 35 9.80 -16.10 3.42
C ASN A 35 9.85 -15.14 2.24
N TYR A 36 10.19 -13.88 2.49
CA TYR A 36 10.49 -12.87 1.47
C TYR A 36 11.52 -11.87 1.98
N ASN A 37 12.12 -11.11 1.07
CA ASN A 37 13.10 -10.07 1.41
C ASN A 37 12.47 -8.69 1.27
N VAL A 38 12.74 -7.83 2.24
CA VAL A 38 12.37 -6.41 2.21
C VAL A 38 13.60 -5.63 1.74
N HIS A 39 13.41 -4.86 0.69
CA HIS A 39 14.42 -3.97 0.12
C HIS A 39 14.13 -2.53 0.53
N MET A 40 15.16 -1.80 0.95
CA MET A 40 15.04 -0.44 1.48
C MET A 40 16.23 0.42 1.04
N GLY A 41 16.00 1.72 0.86
CA GLY A 41 17.07 2.70 0.67
C GLY A 41 17.53 2.91 -0.76
N SER A 42 16.72 2.54 -1.75
CA SER A 42 16.93 2.90 -3.16
C SER A 42 15.58 3.09 -3.84
N ASP A 43 15.55 4.00 -4.81
CA ASP A 43 14.40 4.25 -5.67
C ASP A 43 14.45 3.36 -6.94
N GLN A 44 15.53 2.59 -7.12
CA GLN A 44 15.67 1.66 -8.25
C GLN A 44 15.44 0.20 -7.83
N LEU A 45 14.62 -0.51 -8.60
CA LEU A 45 14.44 -1.95 -8.45
C LEU A 45 15.77 -2.67 -8.71
N GLY A 46 16.10 -3.61 -7.82
CA GLY A 46 17.31 -4.42 -7.96
C GLY A 46 18.63 -3.69 -7.65
N ASP A 47 18.61 -2.46 -7.14
CA ASP A 47 19.83 -1.74 -6.76
C ASP A 47 20.63 -2.55 -5.71
N LYS A 48 21.87 -2.89 -6.06
CA LYS A 48 22.79 -3.64 -5.21
C LYS A 48 23.20 -2.88 -3.95
N ARG A 49 23.05 -1.55 -3.92
CA ARG A 49 23.30 -0.70 -2.75
C ARG A 49 22.15 -0.70 -1.76
N SER A 50 20.97 -1.22 -2.14
CA SER A 50 19.81 -1.30 -1.25
C SER A 50 20.06 -2.24 -0.06
N GLN A 51 19.46 -1.91 1.08
CA GLN A 51 19.43 -2.82 2.21
C GLN A 51 18.43 -3.94 1.94
N LYS A 52 18.94 -5.16 1.84
CA LYS A 52 18.12 -6.38 1.75
C LYS A 52 18.05 -7.06 3.11
N ILE A 53 16.84 -7.22 3.64
CA ILE A 53 16.61 -7.85 4.95
C ILE A 53 15.45 -8.83 4.85
N ARG A 54 15.70 -10.08 5.26
CA ARG A 54 14.68 -11.14 5.29
C ARG A 54 13.54 -10.78 6.26
N ALA A 55 12.30 -10.94 5.83
CA ALA A 55 11.12 -10.96 6.69
C ALA A 55 11.03 -12.33 7.40
N THR A 56 10.76 -12.31 8.70
CA THR A 56 10.68 -13.51 9.55
C THR A 56 9.27 -13.88 9.93
N ARG A 57 8.38 -12.89 10.05
CA ARG A 57 7.01 -13.07 10.48
C ARG A 57 6.13 -11.99 9.88
N SER A 58 4.88 -12.35 9.64
CA SER A 58 3.84 -11.46 9.14
C SER A 58 2.66 -11.47 10.11
N PHE A 59 2.14 -10.30 10.45
CA PHE A 59 1.06 -10.10 11.41
C PHE A 59 -0.10 -9.44 10.68
N ARG A 60 -0.93 -10.25 10.03
CA ARG A 60 -2.14 -9.77 9.35
C ARG A 60 -3.15 -9.27 10.39
N HIS A 61 -3.89 -8.22 10.06
CA HIS A 61 -4.99 -7.80 10.91
C HIS A 61 -6.01 -8.96 11.06
N PRO A 62 -6.41 -9.34 12.29
CA PRO A 62 -7.27 -10.51 12.51
C PRO A 62 -8.65 -10.38 11.87
N GLY A 63 -9.15 -9.15 11.68
CA GLY A 63 -10.40 -8.86 10.99
C GLY A 63 -10.28 -8.76 9.46
N TYR A 64 -9.14 -9.10 8.85
CA TYR A 64 -9.00 -9.04 7.40
C TYR A 64 -9.98 -9.99 6.70
N SER A 65 -10.67 -9.49 5.66
CA SER A 65 -11.58 -10.29 4.84
C SER A 65 -11.09 -10.41 3.41
N THR A 66 -10.99 -11.64 2.90
CA THR A 66 -10.68 -11.91 1.50
C THR A 66 -11.84 -11.58 0.55
N GLN A 67 -13.07 -11.54 1.07
CA GLN A 67 -14.28 -11.28 0.29
C GLN A 67 -14.59 -9.80 0.14
N THR A 68 -14.38 -9.03 1.21
CA THR A 68 -14.76 -7.60 1.25
C THR A 68 -13.57 -6.66 1.32
N HIS A 69 -12.34 -7.19 1.38
CA HIS A 69 -11.08 -6.45 1.48
C HIS A 69 -11.01 -5.49 2.68
N VAL A 70 -11.90 -5.61 3.67
CA VAL A 70 -11.83 -4.80 4.89
C VAL A 70 -10.63 -5.20 5.73
N ASN A 71 -10.09 -4.24 6.48
CA ASN A 71 -8.90 -4.43 7.30
C ASN A 71 -7.69 -4.99 6.53
N ASP A 72 -7.48 -4.52 5.29
CA ASP A 72 -6.35 -4.88 4.44
C ASP A 72 -5.06 -4.19 4.88
N LEU A 73 -4.51 -4.65 6.00
CA LEU A 73 -3.20 -4.27 6.49
C LEU A 73 -2.51 -5.41 7.22
N MET A 74 -1.18 -5.37 7.22
CA MET A 74 -0.32 -6.34 7.89
C MET A 74 1.00 -5.70 8.27
N LEU A 75 1.55 -6.10 9.42
CA LEU A 75 2.90 -5.74 9.83
C LEU A 75 3.87 -6.86 9.52
N VAL A 76 5.09 -6.51 9.13
CA VAL A 76 6.14 -7.48 8.78
C VAL A 76 7.33 -7.33 9.70
N LYS A 77 7.74 -8.42 10.38
CA LYS A 77 8.93 -8.43 11.25
C LYS A 77 10.19 -8.79 10.49
N LEU A 78 11.13 -7.86 10.42
CA LEU A 78 12.47 -8.06 9.86
C LEU A 78 13.34 -8.96 10.76
N SER A 79 14.17 -9.80 10.14
CA SER A 79 15.13 -10.68 10.83
C SER A 79 16.17 -9.92 11.65
N ARG A 80 16.53 -8.72 11.19
CA ARG A 80 17.44 -7.78 11.86
C ARG A 80 16.93 -6.35 11.73
N ARG A 81 17.45 -5.45 12.56
CA ARG A 81 17.10 -4.02 12.49
C ARG A 81 17.62 -3.43 11.17
N ALA A 82 16.79 -2.63 10.50
CA ALA A 82 17.25 -1.80 9.38
C ALA A 82 18.20 -0.70 9.88
N ARG A 83 19.23 -0.36 9.09
CA ARG A 83 20.13 0.75 9.37
C ARG A 83 19.48 2.03 8.85
N LEU A 84 19.23 2.99 9.72
CA LEU A 84 18.67 4.28 9.31
C LEU A 84 19.72 5.10 8.56
N SER A 85 19.28 5.85 7.56
CA SER A 85 20.12 6.74 6.75
C SER A 85 19.28 7.84 6.12
N SER A 86 19.90 8.69 5.29
CA SER A 86 19.18 9.63 4.43
C SER A 86 18.18 8.95 3.49
N SER A 87 18.42 7.70 3.09
CA SER A 87 17.53 6.94 2.20
C SER A 87 16.63 5.95 2.94
N VAL A 88 16.87 5.69 4.23
CA VAL A 88 16.06 4.78 5.06
C VAL A 88 15.59 5.48 6.32
N ARG A 89 14.32 5.87 6.32
CA ARG A 89 13.65 6.56 7.42
C ARG A 89 12.40 5.83 7.88
N LYS A 90 11.99 6.11 9.11
CA LYS A 90 10.69 5.67 9.62
C LYS A 90 9.59 6.54 9.02
N VAL A 91 8.47 5.93 8.71
CA VAL A 91 7.25 6.67 8.38
C VAL A 91 6.57 7.14 9.67
N ASN A 92 5.98 8.33 9.63
CA ASN A 92 5.19 8.85 10.74
C ASN A 92 3.78 8.27 10.68
N LEU A 93 3.35 7.65 11.78
CA LEU A 93 1.95 7.26 11.93
C LEU A 93 1.09 8.51 12.17
N PRO A 94 -0.13 8.53 11.62
CA PRO A 94 -1.02 9.67 11.75
C PRO A 94 -1.60 9.77 13.17
N SER A 95 -1.70 10.98 13.72
CA SER A 95 -2.42 11.23 14.98
C SER A 95 -3.92 11.45 14.77
N ARG A 96 -4.31 11.80 13.53
CA ARG A 96 -5.70 12.01 13.10
C ARG A 96 -5.87 11.62 11.64
N CYS A 97 -7.12 11.39 11.24
CA CYS A 97 -7.46 11.22 9.83
C CYS A 97 -7.47 12.59 9.14
N GLU A 98 -6.81 12.69 7.98
CA GLU A 98 -6.88 13.90 7.16
C GLU A 98 -8.23 13.98 6.42
N PRO A 99 -8.81 15.19 6.26
CA PRO A 99 -10.13 15.37 5.65
C PRO A 99 -10.08 15.24 4.12
N PRO A 100 -11.24 15.03 3.47
CA PRO A 100 -11.37 15.11 2.01
C PRO A 100 -10.80 16.41 1.43
N GLY A 101 -10.28 16.36 0.21
CA GLY A 101 -9.60 17.46 -0.47
C GLY A 101 -8.12 17.60 -0.13
N THR A 102 -7.63 16.92 0.90
CA THR A 102 -6.19 16.92 1.26
C THR A 102 -5.37 16.31 0.13
N THR A 103 -4.34 17.03 -0.33
CA THR A 103 -3.35 16.51 -1.27
C THR A 103 -2.43 15.50 -0.59
N CYS A 104 -2.22 14.38 -1.28
CA CYS A 104 -1.40 13.27 -0.85
C CYS A 104 -0.57 12.76 -2.01
N THR A 105 0.53 12.09 -1.71
CA THR A 105 1.38 11.43 -2.70
C THR A 105 1.30 9.93 -2.47
N VAL A 106 1.00 9.19 -3.53
CA VAL A 106 1.15 7.73 -3.56
C VAL A 106 2.41 7.38 -4.35
N SER A 107 3.14 6.36 -3.89
CA SER A 107 4.34 5.90 -4.56
C SER A 107 4.44 4.38 -4.62
N GLY A 108 5.07 3.89 -5.68
CA GLY A 108 5.28 2.46 -5.90
C GLY A 108 5.96 2.14 -7.23
N TRP A 109 6.20 0.84 -7.43
CA TRP A 109 6.80 0.28 -8.65
C TRP A 109 5.78 -0.57 -9.43
N GLY A 110 4.48 -0.29 -9.25
CA GLY A 110 3.42 -0.92 -10.01
C GLY A 110 3.47 -0.54 -11.49
N THR A 111 2.66 -1.23 -12.28
CA THR A 111 2.58 -0.99 -13.72
C THR A 111 2.09 0.43 -14.02
N THR A 112 2.74 1.10 -14.97
CA THR A 112 2.37 2.45 -15.44
C THR A 112 1.34 2.43 -16.57
N THR A 113 1.04 1.24 -17.11
CA THR A 113 0.04 1.02 -18.17
C THR A 113 -0.97 -0.06 -17.74
N SER A 114 -2.19 -0.01 -18.30
CA SER A 114 -3.24 -1.01 -18.11
C SER A 114 -4.24 -0.96 -19.28
N PRO A 115 -4.77 -2.09 -19.78
CA PRO A 115 -4.60 -3.46 -19.28
C PRO A 115 -3.22 -4.07 -19.58
N ASP A 116 -2.53 -3.60 -20.62
CA ASP A 116 -1.15 -4.00 -20.92
C ASP A 116 -0.21 -3.53 -19.83
N VAL A 117 0.73 -4.38 -19.41
CA VAL A 117 1.57 -4.12 -18.23
C VAL A 117 2.97 -3.64 -18.60
N THR A 118 3.39 -2.53 -18.02
CA THR A 118 4.75 -1.96 -18.13
C THR A 118 5.25 -1.64 -16.74
N PHE A 119 6.24 -2.40 -16.25
CA PHE A 119 6.81 -2.18 -14.92
C PHE A 119 8.02 -1.22 -14.98
N PRO A 120 8.01 -0.12 -14.21
CA PRO A 120 9.13 0.79 -14.16
C PRO A 120 10.28 0.22 -13.32
N SER A 121 11.52 0.56 -13.68
CA SER A 121 12.68 0.28 -12.83
C SER A 121 12.84 1.29 -11.71
N GLU A 122 12.33 2.50 -11.89
CA GLU A 122 12.40 3.61 -10.94
C GLU A 122 11.10 3.74 -10.14
N LEU A 123 11.20 4.28 -8.92
CA LEU A 123 10.05 4.53 -8.06
C LEU A 123 9.19 5.61 -8.69
N MET A 124 7.94 5.26 -8.98
CA MET A 124 6.97 6.21 -9.50
C MET A 124 6.21 6.84 -8.34
N CYS A 125 5.89 8.12 -8.49
CA CYS A 125 5.11 8.89 -7.54
C CYS A 125 4.03 9.67 -8.29
N THR A 126 2.89 9.86 -7.65
CA THR A 126 1.88 10.75 -8.18
C THR A 126 1.03 11.37 -7.08
N ASP A 127 0.58 12.59 -7.33
CA ASP A 127 -0.25 13.32 -6.39
C ASP A 127 -1.73 13.01 -6.65
N VAL A 128 -2.46 12.84 -5.56
CA VAL A 128 -3.89 12.57 -5.53
C VAL A 128 -4.55 13.38 -4.42
N LYS A 129 -5.87 13.55 -4.47
CA LYS A 129 -6.62 14.17 -3.38
C LYS A 129 -7.49 13.15 -2.68
N LEU A 130 -7.60 13.28 -1.36
CA LEU A 130 -8.55 12.48 -0.59
C LEU A 130 -9.98 12.79 -1.05
N ILE A 131 -10.78 11.74 -1.24
CA ILE A 131 -12.18 11.83 -1.65
C ILE A 131 -13.07 11.45 -0.47
N SER A 132 -14.19 12.15 -0.33
CA SER A 132 -15.14 11.89 0.75
C SER A 132 -15.72 10.47 0.61
N SER A 133 -16.03 9.83 1.74
CA SER A 133 -16.67 8.50 1.69
C SER A 133 -18.02 8.55 0.97
N GLN A 134 -18.74 9.68 1.02
CA GLN A 134 -20.00 9.86 0.30
C GLN A 134 -19.80 9.88 -1.21
N ASP A 135 -18.81 10.62 -1.71
CA ASP A 135 -18.52 10.67 -3.14
C ASP A 135 -17.96 9.36 -3.65
N CYS A 136 -17.06 8.72 -2.88
CA CYS A 136 -16.51 7.44 -3.28
C CYS A 136 -17.57 6.32 -3.31
N LYS A 137 -18.58 6.39 -2.44
CA LYS A 137 -19.74 5.47 -2.48
C LYS A 137 -20.61 5.65 -3.72
N LYS A 138 -20.57 6.79 -4.42
CA LYS A 138 -21.27 6.93 -5.71
C LYS A 138 -20.68 5.98 -6.76
N VAL A 139 -19.39 5.67 -6.66
CA VAL A 139 -18.68 4.73 -7.54
C VAL A 139 -18.77 3.31 -7.00
N TYR A 140 -18.35 3.07 -5.76
CA TYR A 140 -18.18 1.72 -5.21
C TYR A 140 -19.35 1.18 -4.39
N LYS A 141 -20.36 2.00 -4.10
CA LYS A 141 -21.57 1.62 -3.36
C LYS A 141 -21.21 0.88 -2.05
N ASP A 142 -21.77 -0.30 -1.84
CA ASP A 142 -21.61 -1.11 -0.62
C ASP A 142 -20.25 -1.81 -0.51
N LEU A 143 -19.44 -1.79 -1.57
CA LEU A 143 -18.07 -2.32 -1.53
C LEU A 143 -17.15 -1.45 -0.67
N LEU A 144 -17.50 -0.18 -0.44
CA LEU A 144 -16.67 0.73 0.36
C LEU A 144 -16.90 0.52 1.86
N GLY A 145 -15.99 -0.23 2.49
CA GLY A 145 -15.98 -0.47 3.92
C GLY A 145 -15.66 0.78 4.75
N LYS A 146 -16.12 0.81 6.02
CA LYS A 146 -15.89 1.94 6.95
C LYS A 146 -14.41 2.21 7.23
N SER A 147 -13.52 1.24 7.01
CA SER A 147 -12.08 1.38 7.28
C SER A 147 -11.26 1.68 6.02
N MET A 148 -11.93 2.01 4.92
CA MET A 148 -11.30 2.35 3.65
C MET A 148 -11.38 3.86 3.44
N LEU A 149 -10.43 4.39 2.68
CA LEU A 149 -10.42 5.76 2.19
C LEU A 149 -10.23 5.72 0.67
N CYS A 150 -10.66 6.77 -0.02
CA CYS A 150 -10.46 6.89 -1.46
C CYS A 150 -9.58 8.10 -1.78
N ALA A 151 -8.77 7.97 -2.82
CA ALA A 151 -8.00 9.09 -3.35
C ALA A 151 -7.92 9.03 -4.87
N GLY A 152 -7.88 10.20 -5.49
CA GLY A 152 -7.77 10.35 -6.94
C GLY A 152 -7.82 11.81 -7.34
N ILE A 153 -7.75 12.06 -8.65
CA ILE A 153 -7.98 13.39 -9.24
C ILE A 153 -9.16 13.28 -10.21
N PRO A 154 -10.18 14.15 -10.12
CA PRO A 154 -11.30 14.16 -11.07
C PRO A 154 -10.81 14.25 -12.52
N ASN A 155 -11.40 13.45 -13.41
CA ASN A 155 -11.07 13.38 -14.84
C ASN A 155 -9.59 13.05 -15.16
N SER A 156 -8.82 12.56 -14.19
CA SER A 156 -7.44 12.10 -14.39
C SER A 156 -7.34 10.59 -14.45
N LYS A 157 -6.37 10.10 -15.21
CA LYS A 157 -5.97 8.69 -15.22
C LYS A 157 -4.94 8.34 -14.14
N THR A 158 -4.47 9.35 -13.42
CA THR A 158 -3.51 9.21 -12.33
C THR A 158 -4.10 8.36 -11.21
N ASN A 159 -3.54 7.16 -11.00
CA ASN A 159 -3.93 6.30 -9.88
C ASN A 159 -2.85 5.26 -9.58
N ALA A 160 -2.96 4.59 -8.43
CA ALA A 160 -2.20 3.38 -8.15
C ALA A 160 -2.70 2.21 -9.03
N CYS A 161 -1.83 1.25 -9.33
CA CYS A 161 -2.17 0.09 -10.15
C CYS A 161 -1.55 -1.22 -9.62
N ASN A 162 -1.66 -2.29 -10.39
CA ASN A 162 -1.10 -3.60 -10.08
C ASN A 162 0.40 -3.50 -9.78
N GLY A 163 0.81 -3.98 -8.60
CA GLY A 163 2.18 -3.87 -8.11
C GLY A 163 2.41 -2.73 -7.10
N ASP A 164 1.49 -1.77 -7.01
CA ASP A 164 1.54 -0.72 -5.97
C ASP A 164 0.89 -1.15 -4.66
N SER A 165 0.22 -2.32 -4.60
CA SER A 165 -0.45 -2.82 -3.41
C SER A 165 0.46 -2.78 -2.18
N GLY A 166 0.05 -2.03 -1.16
CA GLY A 166 0.80 -1.84 0.09
C GLY A 166 1.78 -0.71 0.07
N GLY A 167 1.86 0.00 -1.06
CA GLY A 167 2.50 1.29 -1.16
C GLY A 167 1.85 2.32 -0.25
N PRO A 168 2.65 3.28 0.23
CA PRO A 168 2.19 4.32 1.13
C PRO A 168 1.39 5.39 0.38
N LEU A 169 0.31 5.85 1.00
CA LEU A 169 -0.33 7.13 0.68
C LEU A 169 0.04 8.13 1.78
N MET A 170 0.92 9.06 1.44
CA MET A 170 1.46 10.05 2.37
C MET A 170 0.72 11.38 2.23
N CYS A 171 0.18 11.90 3.32
CA CYS A 171 -0.47 13.21 3.35
C CYS A 171 0.09 14.01 4.52
N LYS A 172 0.50 15.27 4.25
CA LYS A 172 1.08 16.19 5.26
C LYS A 172 2.16 15.52 6.15
N GLY A 173 3.02 14.71 5.53
CA GLY A 173 4.13 14.03 6.22
C GLY A 173 3.74 12.82 7.08
N THR A 174 2.50 12.33 7.00
CA THR A 174 2.02 11.13 7.73
C THR A 174 1.42 10.08 6.80
N LEU A 175 1.48 8.82 7.20
CA LEU A 175 0.91 7.70 6.45
C LEU A 175 -0.61 7.64 6.66
N GLN A 176 -1.39 8.14 5.71
CA GLN A 176 -2.85 8.13 5.82
C GLN A 176 -3.47 6.88 5.20
N GLY A 177 -2.83 6.30 4.18
CA GLY A 177 -3.35 5.14 3.47
C GLY A 177 -2.30 4.09 3.11
N LEU A 178 -2.77 2.87 2.86
CA LEU A 178 -2.02 1.81 2.18
C LEU A 178 -2.81 1.39 0.94
N VAL A 179 -2.16 1.35 -0.23
CA VAL A 179 -2.81 0.92 -1.48
C VAL A 179 -3.42 -0.47 -1.27
N SER A 180 -4.72 -0.62 -1.52
CA SER A 180 -5.45 -1.87 -1.30
C SER A 180 -6.00 -2.41 -2.63
N TRP A 181 -6.94 -1.69 -3.25
CA TRP A 181 -7.58 -2.10 -4.50
C TRP A 181 -8.11 -0.89 -5.30
N GLY A 182 -8.61 -1.16 -6.50
CA GLY A 182 -9.24 -0.18 -7.39
C GLY A 182 -9.94 -0.89 -8.55
N THR A 183 -10.51 -0.14 -9.48
CA THR A 183 -11.05 -0.73 -10.71
C THR A 183 -9.94 -1.24 -11.62
N PHE A 184 -10.30 -2.19 -12.49
CA PHE A 184 -9.44 -2.72 -13.53
C PHE A 184 -10.17 -2.61 -14.88
N PRO A 185 -9.53 -2.13 -15.97
CA PRO A 185 -8.14 -1.64 -16.06
C PRO A 185 -7.87 -0.41 -15.18
N CYS A 186 -6.63 -0.25 -14.70
CA CYS A 186 -6.28 0.87 -13.82
C CYS A 186 -6.39 2.23 -14.52
N GLY A 187 -6.52 3.30 -13.73
CA GLY A 187 -6.47 4.67 -14.25
C GLY A 187 -7.69 5.06 -15.10
N GLN A 188 -8.84 4.42 -14.88
CA GLN A 188 -10.09 4.92 -15.44
C GLN A 188 -10.41 6.30 -14.83
N PRO A 189 -10.72 7.31 -15.67
CA PRO A 189 -11.14 8.61 -15.17
C PRO A 189 -12.33 8.48 -14.23
N ASN A 190 -12.27 9.16 -13.08
CA ASN A 190 -13.32 9.18 -12.06
C ASN A 190 -13.50 7.88 -11.26
N ASP A 191 -12.64 6.89 -11.45
CA ASP A 191 -12.55 5.72 -10.58
C ASP A 191 -11.40 5.90 -9.57
N PRO A 192 -11.70 6.25 -8.31
CA PRO A 192 -10.65 6.56 -7.35
C PRO A 192 -9.98 5.29 -6.82
N GLY A 193 -8.69 5.36 -6.47
CA GLY A 193 -8.01 4.27 -5.79
C GLY A 193 -8.54 4.09 -4.38
N VAL A 194 -8.63 2.85 -3.90
CA VAL A 194 -9.08 2.50 -2.55
C VAL A 194 -7.89 2.07 -1.69
N TYR A 195 -7.80 2.67 -0.52
CA TYR A 195 -6.71 2.47 0.42
C TYR A 195 -7.23 2.09 1.80
N THR A 196 -6.46 1.33 2.56
CA THR A 196 -6.74 1.08 3.97
C THR A 196 -6.47 2.35 4.78
N GLN A 197 -7.44 2.82 5.56
CA GLN A 197 -7.36 4.07 6.31
C GLN A 197 -6.57 3.94 7.61
N VAL A 198 -5.27 4.25 7.56
CA VAL A 198 -4.28 3.94 8.60
C VAL A 198 -4.57 4.62 9.94
N CYS A 199 -5.14 5.82 9.94
CA CYS A 199 -5.54 6.50 11.19
C CYS A 199 -6.49 5.66 12.07
N LYS A 200 -7.26 4.74 11.47
CA LYS A 200 -8.16 3.81 12.19
C LYS A 200 -7.44 2.61 12.81
N TYR A 201 -6.18 2.38 12.48
CA TYR A 201 -5.41 1.20 12.90
C TYR A 201 -4.18 1.52 13.76
N VAL A 202 -3.93 2.78 14.10
CA VAL A 202 -2.75 3.20 14.88
C VAL A 202 -2.64 2.43 16.19
N LYS A 203 -3.77 2.20 16.88
CA LYS A 203 -3.82 1.38 18.10
C LYS A 203 -3.34 -0.05 17.85
N TRP A 204 -3.92 -0.72 16.85
CA TRP A 204 -3.54 -2.11 16.49
C TRP A 204 -2.06 -2.20 16.07
N ILE A 205 -1.57 -1.23 15.30
CA ILE A 205 -0.16 -1.16 14.88
C ILE A 205 0.75 -1.11 16.11
N ASN A 206 0.49 -0.17 17.02
CA ASN A 206 1.31 0.03 18.22
C ASN A 206 1.27 -1.19 19.16
N GLU A 207 0.09 -1.77 19.38
CA GLU A 207 -0.09 -2.96 20.22
C GLU A 207 0.65 -4.18 19.65
N THR A 208 0.53 -4.41 18.34
CA THR A 208 1.21 -5.51 17.65
C THR A 208 2.73 -5.33 17.71
N MET A 209 3.23 -4.12 17.44
CA MET A 209 4.67 -3.81 17.56
C MET A 209 5.19 -4.01 18.99
N ARG A 210 4.41 -3.67 20.01
CA ARG A 210 4.77 -3.85 21.43
C ARG A 210 4.81 -5.32 21.82
N LYS A 211 3.80 -6.10 21.44
CA LYS A 211 3.65 -7.53 21.79
C LYS A 211 4.77 -8.40 21.19
N HIS A 212 5.36 -7.97 20.09
CA HIS A 212 6.30 -8.78 19.31
C HIS A 212 7.68 -8.12 19.16
N ARG A 213 8.17 -7.38 20.17
CA ARG A 213 9.46 -6.69 20.12
C ARG A 213 10.66 -7.61 19.83
#